data_AF-X1MNU3-F1
#
_entry.id   AF-X1MNU3-F1
#
_cell.length_a   1.000
_cell.length_b   1.000
_cell.length_c   1.000
_cell.angle_alpha   90.00
_cell.angle_beta   90.00
_cell.angle_gamma   90.00
#
_symmetry.space_group_name_H-M   'P 1'
#
loop_
_entity.id
_entity.type
_entity.pdbx_description
1 polymer ?
#
loop_
_entity_poly.entity_id
_entity_poly.type
_entity_poly.pdbx_seq_one_letter_code
_entity_poly.pdbx_strand_id
1 'polypeptide(L)'
;AAIYYLVPLFSGKSIVWPKLIEWVFWIFVVGTAVNGVLTIIGGTIAGNAFAAGVKGAQLSSIISAYMMPAGIFCTIAAIAGLMFVVQILVTLARGAKATS
;
A
#
# COMPACT_ATOMS: atom_id res chain seq x y z
N ALA A 1 8.67 8.24 -0.16
CA ALA A 1 9.85 8.76 0.56
C ALA A 1 10.16 10.22 0.21
N ALA A 2 10.41 10.56 -1.07
CA ALA A 2 10.81 11.92 -1.47
C ALA A 2 9.84 13.03 -1.02
N ILE A 3 8.52 12.79 -1.11
CA ILE A 3 7.51 13.78 -0.74
C ILE A 3 7.60 14.20 0.75
N TYR A 4 8.04 13.32 1.65
CA TYR A 4 8.21 13.65 3.08
C TYR A 4 9.35 14.63 3.35
N TYR A 5 10.35 14.69 2.47
CA TYR A 5 11.42 15.68 2.54
C TYR A 5 11.07 16.96 1.80
N LEU A 6 10.36 16.85 0.67
CA LEU A 6 10.00 17.98 -0.16
C LEU A 6 8.93 18.87 0.47
N VAL A 7 7.94 18.29 1.16
CA VAL A 7 6.85 19.08 1.77
C VAL A 7 7.39 20.05 2.83
N PRO A 8 8.20 19.65 3.83
CA PRO A 8 8.77 20.59 4.79
C PRO A 8 9.75 21.58 4.17
N LEU A 9 10.56 21.13 3.20
CA LEU A 9 11.53 21.96 2.50
C LEU A 9 10.87 23.11 1.73
N PHE A 10 9.77 22.83 1.01
CA PHE A 10 9.07 23.84 0.22
C PHE A 10 8.02 24.63 1.02
N SER A 11 7.38 24.02 2.02
CA SER A 11 6.34 24.70 2.81
C SER A 11 6.88 25.43 4.03
N GLY A 12 8.12 25.14 4.47
CA GLY A 12 8.68 25.63 5.73
C GLY A 12 7.96 25.08 6.98
N LYS A 13 7.05 24.10 6.81
CA LYS A 13 6.21 23.57 7.88
C LYS A 13 6.70 22.19 8.33
N SER A 14 6.81 22.00 9.63
CA SER A 14 7.07 20.69 10.22
C SER A 14 5.87 19.76 10.02
N ILE A 15 6.14 18.51 9.63
CA ILE A 15 5.09 17.50 9.47
C ILE A 15 4.38 17.26 10.79
N VAL A 16 3.04 17.24 10.74
CA VAL A 16 2.19 17.13 11.93
C VAL A 16 2.38 15.81 12.69
N TRP A 17 2.62 14.71 11.97
CA TRP A 17 2.72 13.39 12.58
C TRP A 17 3.80 12.49 11.95
N PRO A 18 5.07 12.62 12.36
CA PRO A 18 6.18 11.88 11.75
C PRO A 18 6.04 10.36 11.92
N LYS A 19 5.43 9.86 13.01
CA LYS A 19 5.19 8.42 13.19
C LYS A 19 4.26 7.83 12.12
N LEU A 20 3.27 8.58 11.64
CA LEU A 20 2.35 8.09 10.60
C LEU A 20 3.09 7.80 9.28
N ILE A 21 4.18 8.51 9.01
CA ILE A 21 5.06 8.27 7.86
C ILE A 21 5.67 6.87 7.94
N GLU A 22 6.21 6.53 9.11
CA GLU A 22 6.86 5.25 9.36
C GLU A 22 5.85 4.10 9.26
N TRP A 23 4.66 4.27 9.82
CA TRP A 23 3.56 3.31 9.67
C TRP A 23 3.17 3.09 8.22
N VAL A 24 2.95 4.17 7.45
CA VAL A 24 2.61 4.09 6.03
C VAL A 24 3.73 3.38 5.27
N PHE A 25 4.99 3.74 5.52
CA PHE A 25 6.14 3.07 4.90
C PHE A 25 6.13 1.56 5.15
N TRP A 26 5.97 1.12 6.40
CA TRP A 26 5.94 -0.31 6.73
C TRP A 26 4.74 -1.04 6.14
N ILE A 27 3.56 -0.40 6.10
CA ILE A 27 2.38 -0.97 5.43
C ILE A 27 2.65 -1.19 3.95
N PHE A 28 3.27 -0.22 3.26
CA PHE A 28 3.62 -0.38 1.85
C PHE A 28 4.68 -1.45 1.63
N VAL A 29 5.74 -1.51 2.44
CA VAL A 29 6.81 -2.50 2.32
C VAL A 29 6.28 -3.92 2.55
N VAL A 30 5.63 -4.15 3.69
CA VAL A 30 5.10 -5.47 4.06
C VAL A 30 3.96 -5.86 3.12
N GLY A 31 3.02 -4.95 2.86
CA GLY A 31 1.88 -5.19 1.98
C GLY A 31 2.33 -5.56 0.56
N THR A 32 3.33 -4.86 0.02
CA THR A 32 3.87 -5.15 -1.32
C THR A 32 4.59 -6.50 -1.35
N ALA A 33 5.40 -6.81 -0.33
CA ALA A 33 6.10 -8.09 -0.24
C ALA A 33 5.11 -9.26 -0.16
N VAL A 34 4.13 -9.19 0.73
CA VAL A 34 3.11 -10.24 0.90
C VAL A 34 2.26 -10.37 -0.36
N ASN A 35 1.82 -9.26 -0.96
CA ASN A 35 1.06 -9.28 -2.21
C ASN A 35 1.86 -9.92 -3.35
N GLY A 36 3.15 -9.58 -3.48
CA GLY A 36 4.04 -10.19 -4.46
C GLY A 36 4.15 -11.70 -4.28
N VAL A 37 4.38 -12.17 -3.05
CA VAL A 37 4.45 -13.60 -2.74
C VAL A 37 3.13 -14.31 -3.09
N LEU A 38 1.98 -13.76 -2.70
CA LEU A 38 0.67 -14.34 -3.01
C LEU A 38 0.42 -14.43 -4.51
N THR A 39 0.81 -13.41 -5.26
CA THR A 39 0.62 -13.37 -6.71
C THR A 39 1.52 -14.38 -7.43
N ILE A 40 2.78 -14.53 -6.99
CA ILE A 40 3.71 -15.52 -7.55
C ILE A 40 3.23 -16.94 -7.26
N ILE A 41 2.86 -17.23 -6.02
CA ILE A 41 2.37 -18.55 -5.62
C ILE A 41 1.07 -18.88 -6.36
N GLY A 42 0.11 -17.95 -6.35
CA GLY A 42 -1.17 -18.12 -7.04
C GLY A 42 -1.00 -18.35 -8.54
N GLY A 43 -0.13 -17.58 -9.20
CA GLY A 43 0.19 -17.75 -10.62
C GLY A 43 0.83 -19.11 -10.93
N THR A 44 1.77 -19.56 -10.08
CA THR A 44 2.44 -20.85 -10.25
C THR A 44 1.46 -22.02 -10.09
N ILE A 45 0.65 -22.01 -9.02
CA ILE A 45 -0.29 -23.08 -8.71
C ILE A 45 -1.43 -23.11 -9.74
N ALA A 46 -2.00 -21.96 -10.08
CA ALA A 46 -3.04 -21.88 -11.10
C ALA A 46 -2.52 -22.28 -12.49
N GLY A 47 -1.28 -21.90 -12.85
CA GLY A 47 -0.64 -22.31 -14.10
C GLY A 47 -0.47 -23.82 -14.19
N ASN A 48 0.02 -24.46 -13.13
CA ASN A 48 0.16 -25.92 -13.05
C ASN A 48 -1.21 -26.63 -13.10
N ALA A 49 -2.21 -26.11 -12.40
CA ALA A 49 -3.57 -26.67 -12.42
C ALA A 49 -4.20 -26.58 -13.82
N PHE A 50 -4.02 -25.44 -14.50
CA PHE A 50 -4.49 -25.26 -15.88
C PHE A 50 -3.79 -26.22 -16.85
N ALA A 51 -2.46 -26.38 -16.72
CA ALA A 51 -1.71 -27.34 -17.52
C ALA A 51 -2.17 -28.80 -17.29
N ALA A 52 -2.61 -29.13 -16.07
CA ALA A 52 -3.23 -30.42 -15.73
C ALA A 52 -4.70 -30.56 -16.19
N GLY A 53 -5.25 -29.55 -16.88
CA GLY A 53 -6.60 -29.57 -17.44
C GLY A 53 -7.70 -29.03 -16.54
N VAL A 54 -7.38 -28.49 -15.36
CA VAL A 54 -8.37 -27.85 -14.47
C VAL A 54 -8.87 -26.55 -15.10
N LYS A 55 -10.19 -26.39 -15.18
CA LYS A 55 -10.85 -25.26 -15.87
C LYS A 55 -12.09 -24.77 -15.12
N GLY A 56 -12.62 -23.64 -15.57
CA GLY A 56 -13.89 -23.10 -15.09
C GLY A 56 -13.86 -22.75 -13.60
N ALA A 57 -14.94 -23.08 -12.89
CA ALA A 57 -15.12 -22.72 -11.48
C ALA A 57 -14.02 -23.27 -10.56
N GLN A 58 -13.47 -24.46 -10.85
CA GLN A 58 -12.42 -25.07 -10.04
C GLN A 58 -11.08 -24.35 -10.19
N LEU A 59 -10.74 -23.88 -11.39
CA LEU A 59 -9.54 -23.05 -11.57
C LEU A 59 -9.73 -21.67 -10.91
N SER A 60 -10.93 -21.11 -11.03
CA SER A 60 -11.28 -19.83 -10.41
C SER A 60 -11.17 -19.88 -8.88
N SER A 61 -11.60 -20.98 -8.24
CA SER A 61 -11.48 -21.13 -6.78
C SER A 61 -10.03 -21.27 -6.30
N ILE A 62 -9.17 -21.92 -7.09
CA ILE A 62 -7.73 -21.98 -6.82
C ILE A 62 -7.12 -20.58 -6.90
N ILE A 63 -7.43 -19.82 -7.95
CA ILE A 63 -6.92 -18.45 -8.12
C ILE A 63 -7.42 -17.52 -7.01
N SER A 64 -8.72 -17.60 -6.66
CA SER A 64 -9.34 -16.70 -5.70
C SER A 64 -8.77 -16.86 -4.28
N ALA A 65 -8.31 -18.05 -3.91
CA ALA A 65 -7.64 -18.30 -2.63
C ALA A 65 -6.38 -17.43 -2.43
N TYR A 66 -5.71 -17.04 -3.52
CA TYR A 66 -4.53 -16.17 -3.48
C TYR A 66 -4.86 -14.71 -3.81
N MET A 67 -5.82 -14.48 -4.71
CA MET A 67 -6.22 -13.13 -5.14
C MET A 67 -7.04 -12.38 -4.09
N MET A 68 -7.83 -13.07 -3.27
CA MET A 68 -8.60 -12.44 -2.21
C MET A 68 -7.71 -11.80 -1.12
N PRO A 69 -6.74 -12.51 -0.50
CA PRO A 69 -5.83 -11.88 0.46
C PRO A 69 -4.96 -10.80 -0.20
N ALA A 70 -4.49 -11.01 -1.44
CA ALA A 70 -3.78 -9.99 -2.22
C ALA A 70 -4.59 -8.69 -2.34
N GLY A 71 -5.90 -8.81 -2.67
CA GLY A 71 -6.83 -7.68 -2.72
C GLY A 71 -6.95 -6.95 -1.39
N ILE A 72 -7.04 -7.67 -0.27
CA ILE A 72 -7.10 -7.08 1.08
C ILE A 72 -5.85 -6.24 1.36
N PHE A 73 -4.66 -6.77 1.05
CA PHE A 73 -3.41 -6.01 1.24
C PHE A 73 -3.35 -4.76 0.35
N CYS A 74 -3.83 -4.84 -0.89
CA CYS A 74 -3.97 -3.67 -1.76
C CYS A 74 -4.92 -2.62 -1.17
N THR A 75 -6.06 -3.02 -0.62
CA THR A 75 -7.00 -2.10 0.03
C THR A 75 -6.38 -1.41 1.25
N ILE A 76 -5.67 -2.16 2.09
CA ILE A 76 -4.97 -1.60 3.27
C ILE A 76 -3.90 -0.59 2.80
N ALA A 77 -3.13 -0.91 1.77
CA ALA A 77 -2.13 0.00 1.20
C ALA A 77 -2.78 1.27 0.63
N ALA A 78 -3.94 1.16 -0.03
CA ALA A 78 -4.69 2.30 -0.53
C ALA A 78 -5.16 3.22 0.61
N ILE A 79 -5.69 2.64 1.70
CA ILE A 79 -6.10 3.40 2.89
C ILE A 79 -4.89 4.12 3.51
N ALA A 80 -3.75 3.45 3.64
CA ALA A 80 -2.52 4.07 4.13
C ALA A 80 -2.05 5.23 3.24
N GLY A 81 -2.17 5.08 1.91
CA GLY A 81 -1.91 6.15 0.95
C GLY A 81 -2.84 7.36 1.13
N LEU A 82 -4.14 7.13 1.37
CA LEU A 82 -5.10 8.19 1.65
C LEU A 82 -4.78 8.92 2.96
N MET A 83 -4.45 8.20 4.03
CA MET A 83 -4.04 8.80 5.30
C MET A 83 -2.80 9.69 5.13
N PHE A 84 -1.86 9.27 4.29
CA PHE A 84 -0.70 10.08 3.94
C PHE A 84 -1.07 11.39 3.21
N VAL A 85 -1.97 11.34 2.23
CA VAL A 85 -2.44 12.54 1.54
C VAL A 85 -3.13 13.51 2.51
N VAL A 86 -4.01 13.00 3.37
CA VAL A 86 -4.70 13.81 4.40
C VAL A 86 -3.68 14.48 5.33
N GLN A 87 -2.65 13.77 5.76
CA GLN A 87 -1.60 14.32 6.60
C GLN A 87 -0.85 15.49 5.92
N ILE A 88 -0.55 15.37 4.62
CA ILE A 88 0.06 16.47 3.86
C ILE A 88 -0.88 17.67 3.82
N LEU A 89 -2.15 17.46 3.46
CA LEU A 89 -3.14 18.54 3.37
C LEU A 89 -3.31 19.27 4.69
N VAL A 90 -3.40 18.53 5.81
CA VAL A 90 -3.46 19.12 7.16
C VAL A 90 -2.17 19.90 7.47
N THR A 91 -1.00 19.36 7.12
CA THR A 91 0.28 20.06 7.33
C THR A 91 0.33 21.38 6.56
N LEU A 92 -0.17 21.39 5.32
CA LEU A 92 -0.22 22.59 4.48
C LEU A 92 -1.29 23.59 4.95
N ALA A 93 -2.42 23.12 5.46
CA ALA A 93 -3.52 23.95 5.95
C ALA A 93 -3.21 24.64 7.30
N ARG A 94 -2.33 24.06 8.14
CA ARG A 94 -1.88 24.74 9.37
C ARG A 94 -1.14 26.02 8.98
N GLY A 95 -1.59 27.18 9.48
CA GLY A 95 -0.94 28.48 9.23
C GLY A 95 0.57 28.43 9.51
N ALA A 96 1.34 29.28 8.81
CA ALA A 96 2.78 29.34 9.00
C ALA A 96 3.10 29.51 10.49
N LYS A 97 4.04 28.70 11.00
CA LYS A 97 4.56 28.90 12.35
C LYS A 97 5.28 30.26 12.31
N ALA A 98 4.73 31.26 12.99
CA ALA A 98 5.41 32.54 13.16
C ALA A 98 6.80 32.23 13.74
N THR A 99 7.83 32.58 13.00
CA THR A 99 9.21 32.65 13.50
C THR A 99 9.22 33.74 14.56
N SER A 100 9.17 33.36 15.84
CA SER A 100 9.55 34.25 16.95
C SER A 100 11.06 34.20 17.13
#